data_AF-A0A966QPW5-F1
#
_entry.id   AF-A0A966QPW5-F1
#
_cell.length_a   1.000
_cell.length_b   1.000
_cell.length_c   1.000
_cell.angle_alpha   90.00
_cell.angle_beta   90.00
_cell.angle_gamma   90.00
#
_symmetry.space_group_name_H-M   'P 1'
#
loop_
_entity.id
_entity.type
_entity.pdbx_description
1 polymer ?
#
loop_
_entity_poly.entity_id
_entity_poly.type
_entity_poly.pdbx_seq_one_letter_code
_entity_poly.pdbx_strand_id
1 'polypeptide(L)' 'MNPYDKVREALQEVLDHEGDGYYISHWVAVLGIERVDRGIRSTAWVAVPPEQGDYITDGLLQAGCDLRADADTEDD' A
#
# COMPACT_ATOMS: atom_id res chain seq x y z
N MET A 1 -18.09 6.42 -7.35
CA MET A 1 -17.13 6.22 -6.26
C MET A 1 -16.29 5.01 -6.62
N ASN A 2 -15.00 5.25 -6.85
CA ASN A 2 -14.04 4.21 -7.17
C ASN A 2 -13.83 3.34 -5.91
N PRO A 3 -13.80 1.99 -6.00
CA PRO A 3 -13.48 1.14 -4.84
C PRO A 3 -12.20 1.56 -4.09
N TYR A 4 -11.23 2.13 -4.79
CA TYR A 4 -9.99 2.66 -4.22
C TYR A 4 -10.19 3.91 -3.35
N ASP A 5 -11.26 4.68 -3.57
CA ASP A 5 -11.59 5.86 -2.75
C ASP A 5 -11.87 5.43 -1.30
N LYS A 6 -12.58 4.31 -1.11
CA LYS A 6 -12.91 3.78 0.22
C LYS A 6 -11.68 3.32 1.01
N VAL A 7 -10.71 2.72 0.31
CA VAL A 7 -9.45 2.29 0.94
C VAL A 7 -8.64 3.51 1.36
N ARG A 8 -8.54 4.50 0.48
CA ARG A 8 -7.88 5.77 0.78
C ARG A 8 -8.53 6.48 1.96
N GLU A 9 -9.86 6.55 2.00
CA GLU A 9 -10.64 7.16 3.08
C GLU A 9 -10.37 6.45 4.42
N ALA A 10 -10.41 5.12 4.44
CA ALA A 10 -10.11 4.36 5.66
C ALA A 10 -8.68 4.59 6.16
N LEU A 11 -7.70 4.66 5.27
CA LEU A 11 -6.31 5.00 5.65
C LEU A 11 -6.19 6.45 6.12
N GLN A 12 -6.93 7.37 5.51
CA GLN A 12 -6.97 8.77 5.94
C GLN A 12 -7.61 8.90 7.33
N GLU A 13 -8.66 8.15 7.64
CA GLU A 13 -9.31 8.15 8.96
C GLU A 13 -8.32 7.74 10.07
N VAL A 14 -7.45 6.75 9.82
CA VAL A 14 -6.37 6.38 10.75
C VAL A 14 -5.40 7.55 10.96
N LEU A 15 -4.97 8.23 9.88
CA LEU A 15 -4.08 9.38 9.99
C LEU A 15 -4.74 10.61 10.63
N ASP A 16 -6.04 10.80 10.44
CA ASP A 16 -6.76 11.88 11.10
C ASP A 16 -6.78 11.69 12.63
N HIS A 17 -6.73 10.43 13.08
CA HIS A 17 -6.64 10.08 14.50
C HIS A 17 -5.21 10.11 15.05
N GLU A 18 -4.22 9.62 14.30
CA GLU A 18 -2.87 9.32 14.82
C GLU A 18 -1.75 10.11 14.13
N GLY A 19 -2.04 10.71 12.98
CA GLY A 19 -1.05 11.19 12.02
C GLY A 19 -0.78 12.69 12.05
N ASP A 20 -0.87 13.38 13.19
CA ASP A 20 -0.40 14.77 13.37
C ASP A 20 -0.81 15.78 12.26
N GLY A 21 -1.98 15.61 11.65
CA GLY A 21 -2.48 16.48 10.57
C GLY A 21 -1.92 16.19 9.17
N TYR A 22 -1.24 15.05 8.99
CA TYR A 22 -0.84 14.54 7.68
C TYR A 22 -2.05 14.06 6.86
N TYR A 23 -1.94 14.20 5.54
CA TYR A 23 -2.93 13.71 4.60
C TYR A 23 -2.30 12.85 3.51
N ILE A 24 -3.04 11.86 3.04
CA ILE A 24 -2.63 10.97 1.95
C ILE A 24 -2.76 11.73 0.64
N SER A 25 -1.64 12.05 0.01
CA SER A 25 -1.61 12.63 -1.33
C SER A 25 -1.65 11.55 -2.42
N HIS A 26 -0.86 10.49 -2.24
CA HIS A 26 -0.69 9.37 -3.16
C HIS A 26 -0.57 8.07 -2.37
N TRP A 27 -0.93 6.94 -2.96
CA TRP A 27 -0.79 5.65 -2.30
C TRP A 27 -0.68 4.49 -3.30
N VAL A 28 -0.06 3.42 -2.83
CA VAL A 28 -0.01 2.11 -3.49
C VAL A 28 -0.12 1.06 -2.39
N ALA A 29 -0.86 -0.01 -2.64
CA ALA A 29 -0.88 -1.17 -1.75
C ALA A 29 -0.48 -2.43 -2.51
N VAL A 30 0.43 -3.21 -1.92
CA VAL A 30 0.75 -4.57 -2.38
C VAL A 30 0.05 -5.55 -1.46
N LEU A 31 -0.81 -6.37 -2.02
CA LEU A 31 -1.70 -7.26 -1.31
C LEU A 31 -1.36 -8.70 -1.65
N GLY A 32 -1.18 -9.54 -0.64
CA GLY A 32 -1.25 -10.99 -0.81
C GLY A 32 -2.72 -11.40 -0.87
N ILE A 33 -3.14 -12.00 -1.98
CA ILE A 33 -4.48 -12.56 -2.11
C ILE A 33 -4.41 -14.08 -2.19
N GLU A 34 -5.35 -14.73 -1.53
CA GLU A 34 -5.45 -16.18 -1.52
C GLU A 34 -6.78 -16.62 -2.11
N ARG A 35 -6.73 -17.64 -2.96
CA ARG A 35 -7.91 -18.35 -3.43
C ARG A 35 -7.91 -19.74 -2.82
N VAL A 36 -8.93 -20.01 -2.02
CA VAL A 36 -9.18 -21.33 -1.43
C VAL A 36 -10.22 -22.04 -2.29
N ASP A 37 -9.77 -22.95 -3.15
CA ASP A 37 -10.65 -23.82 -3.94
C ASP A 37 -10.43 -25.31 -3.63
N ARG A 38 -9.65 -26.03 -4.44
CA ARG A 38 -9.18 -27.40 -4.19
C ARG A 38 -7.77 -27.44 -3.58
N GLY A 39 -7.41 -26.36 -2.91
CA GLY A 39 -6.09 -26.06 -2.35
C GLY A 39 -5.97 -24.56 -2.10
N ILE A 40 -4.86 -24.13 -1.50
CA ILE A 40 -4.54 -22.71 -1.34
C ILE A 40 -3.67 -22.30 -2.52
N ARG A 41 -4.10 -21.27 -3.25
CA ARG A 41 -3.29 -20.58 -4.25
C ARG A 41 -3.13 -19.14 -3.84
N SER A 42 -1.90 -18.69 -3.66
CA SER A 42 -1.58 -17.33 -3.27
C SER A 42 -0.96 -16.58 -4.45
N THR A 43 -1.31 -15.31 -4.62
CA THR A 43 -0.68 -14.40 -5.59
C THR A 43 -0.60 -13.00 -5.01
N ALA A 44 0.35 -12.20 -5.47
CA ALA A 44 0.38 -10.78 -5.16
C ALA A 44 -0.56 -10.01 -6.11
N TRP A 45 -1.13 -8.92 -5.60
CA TRP A 45 -1.91 -7.96 -6.37
C TRP A 45 -1.53 -6.54 -5.95
N VAL A 46 -1.40 -5.63 -6.92
CA VAL A 46 -1.05 -4.22 -6.66
C VAL A 46 -2.29 -3.37 -6.91
N ALA A 47 -2.66 -2.58 -5.91
CA ALA A 47 -3.77 -1.66 -5.93
C ALA A 47 -3.25 -0.22 -6.00
N VAL A 48 -3.69 0.53 -7.02
CA VAL A 48 -3.31 1.94 -7.24
C VAL A 48 -4.51 2.75 -7.74
N PRO A 49 -4.59 4.06 -7.42
CA PRO A 49 -5.57 4.95 -8.03
C PRO A 49 -5.38 5.03 -9.57
N PRO A 50 -6.46 5.02 -10.38
CA PRO A 50 -6.35 5.04 -11.84
C PRO A 50 -5.69 6.27 -12.43
N GLU A 51 -5.72 7.41 -11.73
CA GLU A 51 -5.18 8.68 -12.19
C GLU A 51 -3.75 8.95 -11.65
N GLN A 52 -3.20 8.04 -10.86
CA GLN A 52 -1.83 8.17 -10.33
C GLN A 52 -0.82 7.82 -11.43
N GLY A 53 0.16 8.70 -11.65
CA GLY A 53 1.22 8.43 -12.62
C GLY A 53 2.12 7.28 -12.19
N ASP A 54 2.53 6.44 -13.15
CA ASP A 54 3.35 5.25 -12.88
C ASP A 54 4.64 5.56 -12.10
N TYR A 55 5.28 6.69 -12.39
CA TYR A 55 6.49 7.13 -11.67
C TYR A 55 6.27 7.36 -10.17
N ILE A 56 5.06 7.75 -9.77
CA ILE A 56 4.69 7.91 -8.35
C ILE A 56 4.52 6.53 -7.71
N THR A 57 3.82 5.64 -8.42
CA THR A 57 3.62 4.25 -7.98
C THR A 57 4.95 3.54 -7.79
N ASP A 58 5.84 3.60 -8.77
CA ASP A 58 7.16 2.96 -8.72
C ASP A 58 8.02 3.55 -7.61
N GLY A 59 8.00 4.88 -7.44
CA GLY A 59 8.72 5.56 -6.36
C GLY A 59 8.25 5.11 -4.97
N LEU A 60 6.94 4.98 -4.76
CA LEU A 60 6.37 4.51 -3.50
C LEU A 60 6.71 3.03 -3.23
N LEU A 61 6.68 2.18 -4.27
CA LEU A 61 7.08 0.77 -4.13
C LEU A 61 8.56 0.65 -3.77
N GLN A 62 9.43 1.45 -4.40
CA GLN A 62 10.85 1.46 -4.07
C GLN A 62 11.09 1.91 -2.63
N ALA A 63 10.43 2.99 -2.18
CA ALA A 63 10.53 3.45 -0.80
C ALA A 63 10.12 2.36 0.20
N GLY A 64 9.09 1.57 -0.11
CA GLY A 64 8.70 0.42 0.72
C GLY A 64 9.77 -0.68 0.77
N CYS A 65 10.43 -0.97 -0.35
CA CYS A 65 11.56 -1.92 -0.38
C CYS A 65 12.75 -1.42 0.43
N ASP A 66 13.08 -0.13 0.32
CA ASP A 66 14.19 0.49 1.04
C ASP A 66 13.94 0.45 2.55
N LEU A 67 12.73 0.84 3.01
CA LEU A 67 12.35 0.77 4.42
C LEU A 67 12.45 -0.66 4.99
N ARG A 68 12.09 -1.68 4.20
CA ARG A 68 12.28 -3.07 4.60
C ARG A 68 13.77 -3.41 4.74
N ALA A 69 14.59 -3.03 3.76
CA ALA A 69 16.01 -3.32 3.78
C ALA A 69 16.71 -2.66 4.99
N ASP A 70 16.30 -1.42 5.32
CA ASP A 70 16.79 -0.71 6.50
C ASP A 70 16.39 -1.44 7.78
N ALA A 71 15.12 -1.88 7.90
CA ALA A 71 14.64 -2.64 9.05
C ALA A 71 15.37 -3.99 9.24
N ASP A 72 15.76 -4.65 8.16
CA ASP A 72 16.52 -5.91 8.20
C ASP A 72 18.00 -5.68 8.61
N THR A 73 18.51 -4.44 8.62
CA THR A 73 19.91 -4.10 8.93
C THR A 73 20.11 -3.57 10.37
N GLU A 74 19.05 -3.12 11.05
CA GLU A 74 19.11 -2.61 12.43
C GLU A 74 19.18 -3.71 13.52
N ASP A 75 19.21 -4.99 13.14
CA ASP A 75 19.29 -6.16 14.04
C ASP A 75 20.74 -6.67 14.29
N ASP A 76 21.77 -5.94 13.87
CA ASP A 76 23.22 -6.23 14.12
C ASP A 76 23.88 -5.32 15.18
#